data_AF-A0A376FAY1-F1
#
_entry.id   AF-A0A376FAY1-F1
#
_cell.length_a   1.000
_cell.length_b   1.000
_cell.length_c   1.000
_cell.angle_alpha   90.00
_cell.angle_beta   90.00
_cell.angle_gamma   90.00
#
_symmetry.space_group_name_H-M   'P 1'
#
loop_
_entity.id
_entity.type
_entity.pdbx_description
1 polymer ?
#
loop_
_entity_poly.entity_id
_entity_poly.type
_entity_poly.pdbx_seq_one_letter_code
_entity_poly.pdbx_strand_id
1 'polypeptide(L)'
;MVAVRSAHLNKAGEFDPQKWIASLGISSQQSCERLTETWAYCLRTTQGHPDADLLLWRGVEMVEILSMLNMDIETLQAALLFPLADADVVSEDVLRDSVGKSVVELIHGVRDMAAIRQLKAAHTDSVSSEQVDNVRRMLLAMVDDFRCVVIKLCRAYCPPA
;
A
#
# COMPACT_ATOMS: atom_id res chain seq x y z
N MET A 1 13.99 -3.54 -16.03
CA MET A 1 13.37 -4.76 -15.47
C MET A 1 13.87 -4.87 -14.04
N VAL A 2 13.08 -4.40 -13.07
CA VAL A 2 13.47 -4.46 -11.64
C VAL A 2 13.18 -5.89 -11.21
N ALA A 3 14.23 -6.67 -10.96
CA ALA A 3 14.11 -8.01 -10.45
C ALA A 3 13.56 -7.93 -9.01
N VAL A 4 12.24 -8.09 -8.88
CA VAL A 4 11.62 -8.34 -7.58
C VAL A 4 12.23 -9.64 -7.06
N ARG A 5 12.83 -9.57 -5.86
CA ARG A 5 13.57 -10.69 -5.29
C ARG A 5 12.56 -11.79 -4.98
N SER A 6 12.49 -12.78 -5.86
CA SER A 6 11.80 -14.05 -5.64
C SER A 6 12.56 -14.91 -4.61
N ALA A 7 12.78 -14.36 -3.41
CA ALA A 7 13.57 -14.97 -2.34
C ALA A 7 12.70 -15.56 -1.21
N HIS A 8 11.38 -15.38 -1.27
CA HIS A 8 10.48 -15.68 -0.14
C HIS A 8 9.58 -16.90 -0.31
N LEU A 9 9.72 -17.63 -1.42
CA LEU A 9 9.07 -18.93 -1.61
C LEU A 9 9.98 -20.01 -1.01
N ASN A 10 9.57 -20.64 0.09
CA ASN A 10 10.21 -21.87 0.55
C ASN A 10 10.16 -22.92 -0.58
N LYS A 11 11.01 -23.97 -0.52
CA LYS A 11 11.02 -25.08 -1.51
C LYS A 11 9.66 -25.78 -1.72
N ALA A 12 8.66 -25.49 -0.87
CA ALA A 12 7.28 -25.98 -0.95
C ALA A 12 6.27 -24.96 -1.53
N GLY A 13 6.71 -23.76 -1.93
CA GLY A 13 5.83 -22.69 -2.43
C GLY A 13 5.16 -21.84 -1.34
N GLU A 14 5.41 -22.11 -0.06
CA GLU A 14 4.86 -21.31 1.05
C GLU A 14 5.71 -20.06 1.34
N PHE A 15 5.03 -18.92 1.49
CA PHE A 15 5.60 -17.65 1.92
C PHE A 15 5.88 -17.64 3.43
N ASP A 16 7.12 -17.36 3.83
CA ASP A 16 7.53 -17.27 5.24
C ASP A 16 7.65 -15.78 5.66
N PRO A 17 6.68 -15.23 6.41
CA PRO A 17 6.67 -13.82 6.77
C PRO A 17 7.81 -13.44 7.71
N GLN A 18 8.28 -14.34 8.58
CA GLN A 18 9.37 -14.00 9.51
C GLN A 18 10.68 -13.85 8.77
N LYS A 19 11.00 -14.77 7.85
CA LYS A 19 12.20 -14.66 7.01
C LYS A 19 12.11 -13.46 6.07
N TRP A 20 10.92 -13.19 5.53
CA TRP A 20 10.68 -12.02 4.69
C TRP A 20 10.97 -10.72 5.46
N ILE A 21 10.37 -10.52 6.63
CA ILE A 21 10.57 -9.31 7.43
C ILE A 21 12.04 -9.16 7.85
N ALA A 22 12.70 -10.26 8.22
CA ALA A 22 14.13 -10.23 8.53
C ALA A 22 15.00 -9.81 7.32
N SER A 23 14.58 -10.15 6.11
CA SER A 23 15.31 -9.77 4.88
C SER A 23 15.15 -8.30 4.49
N LEU A 24 14.13 -7.61 5.00
CA LEU A 24 13.89 -6.19 4.75
C LEU A 24 14.95 -5.29 5.41
N GLY A 25 15.77 -5.82 6.31
CA GLY A 25 16.86 -5.08 6.94
C GLY A 25 16.39 -3.96 7.89
N ILE A 26 15.16 -4.07 8.41
CA ILE A 26 14.58 -3.08 9.33
C ILE A 26 15.40 -3.06 10.62
N SER A 27 15.93 -1.89 10.97
CA SER A 27 16.88 -1.75 12.09
C SER A 27 16.24 -1.87 13.48
N SER A 28 14.92 -1.67 13.58
CA SER A 28 14.18 -1.67 14.85
C SER A 28 13.34 -2.94 15.01
N GLN A 29 13.59 -3.67 16.09
CA GLN A 29 12.84 -4.87 16.47
C GLN A 29 11.33 -4.57 16.62
N GLN A 30 10.99 -3.43 17.23
CA GLN A 30 9.60 -2.99 17.38
C GLN A 30 8.91 -2.76 16.02
N SER A 31 9.67 -2.29 15.02
CA SER A 31 9.12 -2.08 13.67
C SER A 31 8.87 -3.42 12.96
N CYS A 32 9.76 -4.40 13.13
CA CYS A 32 9.55 -5.77 12.65
C CYS A 32 8.30 -6.41 13.28
N GLU A 33 8.09 -6.22 14.59
CA GLU A 33 6.93 -6.73 15.31
C GLU A 33 5.62 -6.11 14.79
N ARG A 34 5.58 -4.77 14.67
CA ARG A 34 4.42 -4.07 14.09
C ARG A 34 4.09 -4.53 12.67
N LEU A 35 5.11 -4.76 11.84
CA LEU A 35 4.91 -5.26 10.48
C LEU A 35 4.37 -6.70 10.48
N THR A 36 4.87 -7.53 11.39
CA THR A 36 4.41 -8.91 11.58
C THR A 36 2.94 -8.96 12.01
N GLU A 37 2.54 -8.11 12.95
CA GLU A 37 1.15 -7.97 13.38
C GLU A 37 0.23 -7.53 12.24
N THR A 38 0.71 -6.59 11.42
CA THR A 38 -0.02 -6.10 10.24
C THR A 38 -0.21 -7.20 9.21
N TRP A 39 0.85 -7.99 8.93
CA TRP A 39 0.77 -9.15 8.06
C TRP A 39 -0.27 -10.17 8.57
N ALA A 40 -0.21 -10.50 9.86
CA ALA A 40 -1.16 -11.43 10.48
C ALA A 40 -2.61 -10.91 10.41
N TYR A 41 -2.80 -9.59 10.53
CA TYR A 41 -4.09 -8.96 10.31
C TYR A 41 -4.56 -9.12 8.86
N CYS A 42 -3.72 -8.82 7.86
CA CYS A 42 -4.07 -8.99 6.45
C CYS A 42 -4.48 -10.43 6.14
N LEU A 43 -3.69 -11.41 6.60
CA LEU A 43 -3.94 -12.83 6.35
C LEU A 43 -5.28 -13.32 6.94
N ARG A 44 -5.61 -12.90 8.18
CA ARG A 44 -6.89 -13.24 8.80
C ARG A 44 -8.06 -12.60 8.06
N THR A 45 -7.87 -11.39 7.54
CA THR A 45 -8.95 -10.61 6.94
C THR A 45 -9.24 -11.01 5.50
N THR A 46 -8.22 -11.51 4.77
CA THR A 46 -8.41 -12.06 3.42
C THR A 46 -8.82 -13.53 3.43
N GLN A 47 -8.98 -14.17 4.60
CA GLN A 47 -9.35 -15.57 4.69
C GLN A 47 -10.72 -15.83 4.06
N GLY A 48 -10.75 -16.60 2.97
CA GLY A 48 -11.96 -16.91 2.21
C GLY A 48 -12.31 -15.93 1.09
N HIS A 49 -11.47 -14.92 0.84
CA HIS A 49 -11.62 -14.04 -0.32
C HIS A 49 -11.05 -14.71 -1.58
N PRO A 50 -11.75 -14.67 -2.74
CA PRO A 50 -11.28 -15.34 -3.96
C PRO A 50 -9.92 -14.83 -4.45
N ASP A 51 -9.64 -13.53 -4.28
CA ASP A 51 -8.38 -12.90 -4.68
C ASP A 51 -7.37 -12.74 -3.52
N ALA A 52 -7.52 -13.51 -2.43
CA ALA A 52 -6.68 -13.35 -1.23
C ALA A 52 -5.18 -13.38 -1.54
N ASP A 53 -4.74 -14.37 -2.33
CA ASP A 53 -3.33 -14.54 -2.68
C ASP A 53 -2.78 -13.35 -3.46
N LEU A 54 -3.56 -12.85 -4.42
CA LEU A 54 -3.17 -11.70 -5.24
C LEU A 54 -3.08 -10.42 -4.40
N LEU A 55 -4.05 -10.18 -3.51
CA LEU A 55 -4.06 -9.00 -2.65
C LEU A 55 -2.88 -8.99 -1.68
N LEU A 56 -2.62 -10.12 -1.03
CA LEU A 56 -1.49 -10.28 -0.12
C LEU A 56 -0.16 -10.11 -0.85
N TRP A 57 -0.01 -10.74 -2.01
CA TRP A 57 1.22 -10.67 -2.79
C TRP A 57 1.53 -9.25 -3.28
N ARG A 58 0.51 -8.51 -3.74
CA ARG A 58 0.65 -7.08 -4.08
C ARG A 58 1.15 -6.25 -2.89
N GLY A 59 0.62 -6.50 -1.70
CA GLY A 59 1.08 -5.82 -0.48
C GLY A 59 2.55 -6.09 -0.16
N VAL A 60 2.98 -7.35 -0.32
CA VAL A 60 4.38 -7.77 -0.14
C VAL A 60 5.31 -7.04 -1.11
N GLU A 61 4.99 -7.03 -2.40
CA GLU A 61 5.81 -6.34 -3.42
C GLU A 61 5.94 -4.84 -3.12
N MET A 62 4.84 -4.20 -2.73
CA MET A 62 4.86 -2.77 -2.39
C MET A 62 5.79 -2.50 -1.19
N VAL A 63 5.75 -3.35 -0.15
CA VAL A 63 6.64 -3.21 1.00
C VAL A 63 8.09 -3.47 0.64
N GLU A 64 8.39 -4.45 -0.21
CA GLU A 64 9.76 -4.68 -0.68
C GLU A 64 10.34 -3.44 -1.36
N ILE A 65 9.58 -2.82 -2.26
CA ILE A 65 10.03 -1.58 -2.92
C ILE A 65 10.24 -0.46 -1.91
N LEU A 66 9.31 -0.25 -0.98
CA LEU A 66 9.38 0.82 0.02
C LEU A 66 10.49 0.59 1.06
N SER A 67 10.79 -0.66 1.38
CA SER A 67 11.90 -1.03 2.27
C SER A 67 13.26 -0.67 1.63
N MET A 68 13.41 -0.85 0.32
CA MET A 68 14.62 -0.44 -0.41
C MET A 68 14.82 1.07 -0.43
N LEU A 69 13.74 1.84 -0.31
CA LEU A 69 13.75 3.30 -0.16
C LEU A 69 13.94 3.76 1.29
N ASN A 70 14.11 2.82 2.23
CA ASN A 70 14.33 3.07 3.66
C ASN A 70 13.21 3.92 4.30
N MET A 71 11.96 3.64 3.90
CA MET A 71 10.76 4.31 4.41
C MET A 71 10.42 3.90 5.85
N ASP A 72 9.63 4.73 6.52
CA ASP A 72 9.16 4.50 7.88
C ASP A 72 8.16 3.34 7.99
N ILE A 73 8.03 2.79 9.20
CA ILE A 73 7.16 1.63 9.46
C ILE A 73 5.70 1.91 9.12
N GLU A 74 5.20 3.13 9.32
CA GLU A 74 3.80 3.46 9.01
C GLU A 74 3.54 3.38 7.50
N THR A 75 4.50 3.80 6.68
CA THR A 75 4.44 3.64 5.21
C THR A 75 4.43 2.17 4.81
N LEU A 76 5.26 1.33 5.43
CA LEU A 76 5.28 -0.12 5.14
C LEU A 76 3.95 -0.79 5.55
N GLN A 77 3.40 -0.44 6.71
CA GLN A 77 2.09 -0.92 7.15
C GLN A 77 0.98 -0.47 6.19
N ALA A 78 0.98 0.80 5.79
CA ALA A 78 0.01 1.34 4.84
C ALA A 78 0.07 0.61 3.50
N ALA A 79 1.27 0.28 3.01
CA ALA A 79 1.45 -0.44 1.76
C ALA A 79 0.92 -1.88 1.77
N LEU A 80 1.05 -2.60 2.91
CA LEU A 80 0.44 -3.93 3.07
C LEU A 80 -1.08 -3.89 3.10
N LEU A 81 -1.66 -2.86 3.73
CA LEU A 81 -3.10 -2.73 3.92
C LEU A 81 -3.79 -2.10 2.71
N PHE A 82 -3.04 -1.34 1.90
CA PHE A 82 -3.58 -0.60 0.77
C PHE A 82 -4.37 -1.48 -0.22
N PRO A 83 -3.89 -2.65 -0.68
CA PRO A 83 -4.66 -3.50 -1.59
C PRO A 83 -5.98 -3.99 -1.00
N LEU A 84 -6.02 -4.25 0.32
CA LEU A 84 -7.23 -4.71 1.01
C LEU A 84 -8.27 -3.58 1.10
N ALA A 85 -7.82 -2.35 1.36
CA ALA A 85 -8.70 -1.17 1.38
C ALA A 85 -9.15 -0.75 -0.03
N ASP A 86 -8.31 -0.91 -1.05
CA ASP A 86 -8.65 -0.60 -2.44
C ASP A 86 -9.66 -1.61 -3.03
N ALA A 87 -9.64 -2.86 -2.56
CA ALA A 87 -10.58 -3.91 -2.93
C ALA A 87 -11.85 -3.94 -2.04
N ASP A 88 -12.04 -2.96 -1.14
CA ASP A 88 -13.15 -2.89 -0.17
C ASP A 88 -13.30 -4.14 0.72
N VAL A 89 -12.22 -4.89 0.93
CA VAL A 89 -12.19 -6.02 1.87
C VAL A 89 -12.20 -5.51 3.32
N VAL A 90 -11.63 -4.31 3.55
CA VAL A 90 -11.57 -3.68 4.87
C VAL A 90 -11.94 -2.21 4.77
N SER A 91 -12.83 -1.75 5.65
CA SER A 91 -13.17 -0.34 5.80
C SER A 91 -12.13 0.41 6.62
N GLU A 92 -11.89 1.67 6.28
CA GLU A 92 -10.94 2.56 6.96
C GLU A 92 -11.26 2.80 8.45
N ASP A 93 -12.54 2.75 8.83
CA ASP A 93 -12.96 2.88 10.23
C ASP A 93 -12.41 1.73 11.09
N VAL A 94 -12.44 0.50 10.58
CA VAL A 94 -11.88 -0.69 11.26
C VAL A 94 -10.36 -0.58 11.36
N LEU A 95 -9.70 -0.09 10.31
CA LEU A 95 -8.25 0.11 10.33
C LEU A 95 -7.82 1.18 11.34
N ARG A 96 -8.66 2.19 11.58
CA ARG A 96 -8.36 3.28 12.52
C ARG A 96 -8.19 2.76 13.94
N ASP A 97 -8.99 1.79 14.32
CA ASP A 97 -8.94 1.17 15.65
C ASP A 97 -7.78 0.18 15.80
N SER A 98 -7.36 -0.49 14.72
CA SER A 98 -6.33 -1.54 14.77
C SER A 98 -4.90 -1.04 14.56
N VAL A 99 -4.67 -0.15 13.58
CA VAL A 99 -3.32 0.26 13.14
C VAL A 99 -3.01 1.73 13.40
N GLY A 100 -4.02 2.50 13.78
CA GLY A 100 -3.88 3.90 14.18
C GLY A 100 -4.12 4.89 13.05
N LYS A 101 -4.29 6.15 13.45
CA LYS A 101 -4.76 7.25 12.59
C LYS A 101 -3.81 7.57 11.42
N SER A 102 -2.49 7.61 11.67
CA SER A 102 -1.48 7.97 10.65
C SER A 102 -1.53 7.04 9.44
N VAL A 103 -1.58 5.72 9.67
CA VAL A 103 -1.66 4.71 8.61
C VAL A 103 -2.95 4.85 7.79
N VAL A 104 -4.07 5.13 8.44
CA VAL A 104 -5.35 5.33 7.75
C VAL A 104 -5.36 6.60 6.90
N GLU A 105 -4.81 7.70 7.41
CA GLU A 105 -4.67 8.95 6.64
C GLU A 105 -3.81 8.74 5.39
N LEU A 106 -2.74 7.94 5.49
CA LEU A 106 -1.93 7.56 4.32
C LEU A 106 -2.75 6.75 3.30
N ILE A 107 -3.49 5.73 3.74
CA ILE A 107 -4.31 4.90 2.83
C ILE A 107 -5.39 5.73 2.14
N HIS A 108 -6.12 6.55 2.90
CA HIS A 108 -7.14 7.47 2.38
C HIS A 108 -6.53 8.44 1.36
N GLY A 109 -5.39 9.06 1.68
CA GLY A 109 -4.69 9.96 0.76
C GLY A 109 -4.31 9.28 -0.56
N VAL A 110 -3.85 8.03 -0.52
CA VAL A 110 -3.50 7.26 -1.74
C VAL A 110 -4.74 6.91 -2.56
N ARG A 111 -5.89 6.61 -1.92
CA ARG A 111 -7.18 6.33 -2.59
C ARG A 111 -7.74 7.59 -3.26
N ASP A 112 -7.74 8.73 -2.57
CA ASP A 112 -8.17 10.02 -3.13
C ASP A 112 -7.35 10.40 -4.37
N MET A 113 -6.03 10.21 -4.30
CA MET A 113 -5.13 10.43 -5.44
C MET A 113 -5.38 9.45 -6.61
N ALA A 114 -6.04 8.31 -6.37
CA ALA A 114 -6.50 7.38 -7.42
C ALA A 114 -7.80 7.87 -8.07
N ALA A 115 -8.79 8.24 -7.24
CA ALA A 115 -10.09 8.71 -7.69
C ALA A 115 -10.00 9.97 -8.56
N ILE A 116 -9.13 10.92 -8.19
CA ILE A 116 -8.90 12.16 -8.97
C ILE A 116 -8.35 11.85 -10.38
N ARG A 117 -7.59 10.76 -10.55
CA ARG A 117 -7.02 10.37 -11.85
C ARG A 117 -8.07 9.76 -12.79
N GLN A 118 -8.98 8.94 -12.26
CA GLN A 118 -10.06 8.34 -13.05
C GLN A 118 -11.02 9.39 -13.61
N LEU A 119 -11.35 10.43 -12.83
CA LEU A 119 -12.17 11.55 -13.29
C LEU A 119 -11.51 12.35 -14.43
N LYS A 120 -10.17 12.46 -14.47
CA LYS A 120 -9.45 13.13 -15.57
C LYS A 120 -9.43 12.30 -16.86
N ALA A 121 -9.33 10.96 -16.76
CA ALA A 121 -9.33 10.09 -17.94
C ALA A 121 -10.69 10.03 -18.66
N ALA A 122 -11.79 10.30 -17.94
CA ALA A 122 -13.14 10.34 -18.49
C ALA A 122 -13.51 11.68 -19.16
N HIS A 123 -12.77 12.77 -18.87
CA HIS A 123 -13.06 14.12 -19.37
C HIS A 123 -11.86 14.71 -20.14
N THR A 124 -11.71 14.31 -21.40
CA THR A 124 -10.58 14.74 -22.26
C THR A 124 -10.82 16.05 -23.03
N ASP A 125 -11.99 16.73 -22.96
CA ASP A 125 -12.29 17.79 -23.95
C ASP A 125 -12.52 19.23 -23.47
N SER A 126 -12.31 19.60 -22.19
CA SER A 126 -12.19 21.03 -21.85
C SER A 126 -11.54 21.28 -20.49
N VAL A 127 -10.69 22.31 -20.43
CA VAL A 127 -10.05 22.76 -19.19
C VAL A 127 -11.07 23.53 -18.34
N SER A 128 -11.87 22.80 -17.56
CA SER A 128 -12.85 23.39 -16.63
C SER A 128 -12.19 23.83 -15.31
N SER A 129 -12.79 24.78 -14.60
CA SER A 129 -12.31 25.23 -13.27
C SER A 129 -12.23 24.08 -12.25
N GLU A 130 -13.09 23.05 -12.40
CA GLU A 130 -13.04 21.84 -11.60
C GLU A 130 -11.75 21.05 -11.80
N GLN A 131 -11.17 21.06 -13.00
CA GLN A 131 -9.86 20.44 -13.24
C GLN A 131 -8.75 21.18 -12.49
N VAL A 132 -8.81 22.51 -12.40
CA VAL A 132 -7.85 23.32 -11.63
C VAL A 132 -7.98 23.04 -10.14
N ASP A 133 -9.20 22.93 -9.61
CA ASP A 133 -9.44 22.62 -8.20
C ASP A 133 -9.07 21.17 -7.86
N ASN A 134 -9.26 20.22 -8.79
CA ASN A 134 -8.81 18.84 -8.64
C ASN A 134 -7.28 18.74 -8.70
N VAL A 135 -6.60 19.50 -9.56
CA VAL A 135 -5.13 19.63 -9.54
C VAL A 135 -4.67 20.28 -8.25
N ARG A 136 -5.35 21.32 -7.76
CA ARG A 136 -5.04 21.99 -6.49
C ARG A 136 -5.19 21.03 -5.31
N ARG A 137 -6.27 20.24 -5.24
CA ARG A 137 -6.47 19.20 -4.22
C ARG A 137 -5.42 18.10 -4.31
N MET A 138 -5.04 17.68 -5.52
CA MET A 138 -3.97 16.70 -5.72
C MET A 138 -2.60 17.25 -5.29
N LEU A 139 -2.30 18.51 -5.59
CA LEU A 139 -1.06 19.18 -5.18
C LEU A 139 -1.03 19.44 -3.67
N LEU A 140 -2.15 19.83 -3.05
CA LEU A 140 -2.26 19.97 -1.60
C LEU A 140 -2.09 18.62 -0.90
N ALA A 141 -2.71 17.56 -1.42
CA ALA A 141 -2.51 16.19 -0.91
C ALA A 141 -1.06 15.69 -1.09
N MET A 142 -0.33 16.14 -2.13
CA MET A 142 1.12 15.87 -2.26
C MET A 142 1.99 16.68 -1.30
N VAL A 143 1.53 17.87 -0.90
CA VAL A 143 2.24 18.76 0.03
C VAL A 143 2.06 18.31 1.48
N ASP A 144 0.92 17.69 1.81
CA ASP A 144 0.61 17.24 3.17
C ASP A 144 1.36 15.95 3.56
N ASP A 145 1.56 15.00 2.64
CA ASP A 145 2.39 13.82 2.92
C ASP A 145 3.03 13.18 1.68
N PHE A 146 4.34 13.34 1.51
CA PHE A 146 5.11 12.74 0.42
C PHE A 146 5.03 11.21 0.43
N ARG A 147 4.80 10.57 1.59
CA ARG A 147 4.70 9.11 1.73
C ARG A 147 3.55 8.55 0.90
N CYS A 148 2.43 9.29 0.76
CA CYS A 148 1.32 8.93 -0.12
C CYS A 148 1.76 8.83 -1.59
N VAL A 149 2.64 9.74 -2.04
CA VAL A 149 3.14 9.74 -3.43
C VAL A 149 4.03 8.52 -3.67
N VAL A 150 4.91 8.19 -2.71
CA VAL A 150 5.81 7.03 -2.85
C VAL A 150 4.99 5.74 -2.90
N ILE A 151 4.03 5.55 -1.99
CA ILE A 151 3.12 4.39 -2.01
C ILE A 151 2.38 4.31 -3.36
N LYS A 152 1.91 5.45 -3.88
CA LYS A 152 1.21 5.51 -5.16
C LYS A 152 2.10 5.11 -6.34
N LEU A 153 3.35 5.55 -6.35
CA LEU A 153 4.32 5.17 -7.37
C LEU A 153 4.61 3.67 -7.30
N CYS A 154 4.84 3.12 -6.10
CA CYS A 154 5.02 1.67 -5.91
C CYS A 154 3.84 0.86 -6.47
N ARG A 155 2.60 1.29 -6.22
CA ARG A 155 1.41 0.67 -6.83
C ARG A 155 1.46 0.66 -8.35
N ALA A 156 1.92 1.74 -9.00
CA ALA A 156 2.00 1.84 -10.45
C ALA A 156 3.11 0.96 -11.06
N TYR A 157 4.14 0.65 -10.28
CA TYR A 157 5.22 -0.28 -10.69
C TYR A 157 4.83 -1.75 -10.54
N CYS A 158 3.88 -2.08 -9.66
CA CYS A 158 3.31 -3.41 -9.55
C CYS A 158 2.40 -3.68 -10.78
N PRO A 159 2.74 -4.64 -11.65
CA PRO A 159 1.97 -4.89 -12.86
C PRO A 159 0.55 -5.40 -12.53
N PRO A 160 -0.48 -5.03 -13.31
CA PRO A 160 -1.77 -5.70 -13.22
C PRO A 160 -1.59 -7.16 -13.65
N ALA A 161 -1.79 -8.09 -12.71
CA ALA A 161 -1.97 -9.51 -12.99
C ALA A 161 -3.13 -9.73 -13.97
#